data_AF-A0A2T5ITA3-F1
#
_entry.id   AF-A0A2T5ITA3-F1
#
_cell.length_a   1.000
_cell.length_b   1.000
_cell.length_c   1.000
_cell.angle_alpha   90.00
_cell.angle_beta   90.00
_cell.angle_gamma   90.00
#
_symmetry.space_group_name_H-M   'P 1'
#
loop_
_entity.id
_entity.type
_entity.pdbx_description
1 polymer ?
#
loop_
_entity_poly.entity_id
_entity_poly.type
_entity_poly.pdbx_seq_one_letter_code
_entity_poly.pdbx_strand_id
1 'polypeptide(L)'
;MLLQASNISTAINADDIQRMITHWLSTPPNGYLGSDYGSDAKSLLQKALHSGIADAFIEKMKKDLPILSVIPQENIALYSVPEPPDKLRLFIAIAGITTIEINP
;
A
#
# COMPACT_ATOMS: atom_id res chain seq x y z
N MET A 1 18.56 -28.98 26.75
CA MET A 1 18.17 -28.40 25.45
C MET A 1 16.67 -28.20 25.48
N LEU A 2 16.20 -27.00 25.82
CA LEU A 2 14.77 -26.66 25.84
C LEU A 2 14.45 -25.96 24.52
N LEU A 3 13.66 -26.63 23.67
CA LEU A 3 13.06 -26.02 22.48
C LEU A 3 12.01 -25.01 22.98
N GLN A 4 12.25 -23.72 22.77
CA GLN A 4 11.19 -22.72 22.95
C GLN A 4 10.15 -22.93 21.85
N ALA A 5 8.89 -23.16 22.24
CA ALA A 5 7.77 -23.08 21.33
C ALA A 5 7.64 -21.64 20.83
N SER A 6 7.63 -21.45 19.52
CA SER A 6 7.35 -20.17 18.88
C SER A 6 5.93 -19.72 19.25
N ASN A 7 5.80 -18.68 20.06
CA ASN A 7 4.52 -18.02 20.31
C ASN A 7 4.06 -17.35 19.01
N ILE A 8 3.12 -17.98 18.29
CA ILE A 8 2.46 -17.34 17.15
C ILE A 8 1.47 -16.32 17.71
N SER A 9 1.82 -15.04 17.60
CA SER A 9 0.90 -13.94 17.89
C SER A 9 -0.23 -13.92 16.87
N THR A 10 -1.48 -13.89 17.31
CA THR A 10 -2.67 -13.64 16.47
C THR A 10 -2.90 -12.15 16.19
N ALA A 11 -2.09 -11.26 16.77
CA ALA A 11 -2.16 -9.83 16.47
C ALA A 11 -1.54 -9.54 15.10
N ILE A 12 -2.24 -8.70 14.31
CA ILE A 12 -1.75 -8.16 13.03
C ILE A 12 -0.44 -7.41 13.26
N ASN A 13 0.57 -7.74 12.48
CA ASN A 13 1.89 -7.10 12.52
C ASN A 13 2.20 -6.35 11.21
N ALA A 14 3.40 -5.77 11.12
CA ALA A 14 3.83 -5.00 9.95
C ALA A 14 3.93 -5.82 8.66
N ASP A 15 4.33 -7.10 8.75
CA ASP A 15 4.40 -8.01 7.59
C ASP A 15 2.99 -8.33 7.07
N ASP A 16 2.00 -8.51 7.97
CA ASP A 16 0.60 -8.69 7.58
C ASP A 16 0.08 -7.45 6.83
N ILE A 17 0.36 -6.24 7.34
CA ILE A 17 -0.01 -4.98 6.68
C ILE A 17 0.64 -4.88 5.29
N GLN A 18 1.93 -5.20 5.18
CA GLN A 18 2.65 -5.18 3.91
C GLN A 18 2.04 -6.17 2.91
N ARG A 19 1.67 -7.39 3.35
CA ARG A 19 1.03 -8.39 2.50
C ARG A 19 -0.36 -7.94 2.04
N MET A 20 -1.14 -7.32 2.92
CA MET A 20 -2.46 -6.77 2.58
C MET A 20 -2.36 -5.67 1.52
N ILE A 21 -1.41 -4.74 1.67
CA ILE A 21 -1.18 -3.66 0.70
C ILE A 21 -0.68 -4.24 -0.63
N THR A 22 0.28 -5.18 -0.59
CA THR A 22 0.80 -5.84 -1.80
C THR A 22 -0.31 -6.58 -2.56
N HIS A 23 -1.19 -7.28 -1.86
CA HIS A 23 -2.33 -7.97 -2.46
C HIS A 23 -3.32 -6.98 -3.10
N TRP A 24 -3.63 -5.89 -2.40
CA TRP A 24 -4.48 -4.83 -2.93
C TRP A 24 -3.89 -4.17 -4.19
N LEU A 25 -2.58 -3.88 -4.18
CA LEU A 25 -1.85 -3.35 -5.33
C LEU A 25 -1.90 -4.28 -6.55
N SER A 26 -1.90 -5.60 -6.30
CA SER A 26 -1.96 -6.63 -7.34
C SER A 26 -3.39 -6.93 -7.83
N THR A 27 -4.41 -6.32 -7.22
CA THR A 27 -5.82 -6.56 -7.55
C THR A 27 -6.38 -5.40 -8.37
N PRO A 28 -6.79 -5.61 -9.64
CA PRO A 28 -7.38 -4.55 -10.43
C PRO A 28 -8.75 -4.15 -9.87
N PRO A 29 -9.17 -2.87 -10.02
CA PRO A 29 -10.50 -2.44 -9.61
C PRO A 29 -11.58 -3.23 -10.34
N ASN A 30 -12.68 -3.55 -9.66
CA ASN A 30 -13.77 -4.39 -10.18
C ASN A 30 -13.34 -5.82 -10.56
N GLY A 31 -12.22 -6.31 -10.04
CA GLY A 31 -11.79 -7.71 -10.22
C GLY A 31 -12.72 -8.72 -9.51
N TYR A 32 -13.48 -8.27 -8.51
CA TYR A 32 -14.49 -9.05 -7.81
C TYR A 32 -15.90 -8.61 -8.21
N LEU A 33 -16.78 -9.57 -8.48
CA LEU A 33 -18.16 -9.30 -8.86
C LEU A 33 -18.90 -8.52 -7.76
N GLY A 34 -19.41 -7.34 -8.10
CA GLY A 34 -20.18 -6.50 -7.18
C GLY A 34 -19.34 -5.75 -6.13
N SER A 35 -18.02 -5.66 -6.31
CA SER A 35 -17.12 -4.94 -5.39
C SER A 35 -16.22 -3.98 -6.17
N ASP A 36 -16.04 -2.77 -5.64
CA ASP A 36 -15.10 -1.78 -6.16
C ASP A 36 -13.66 -1.98 -5.63
N TYR A 37 -13.40 -3.07 -4.88
CA TYR A 37 -12.09 -3.39 -4.31
C TYR A 37 -11.00 -3.50 -5.38
N GLY A 38 -9.83 -2.97 -5.06
CA GLY A 38 -8.63 -3.01 -5.89
C GLY A 38 -8.02 -1.63 -6.11
N SER A 39 -6.84 -1.61 -6.74
CA SER A 39 -6.05 -0.40 -6.98
C SER A 39 -5.83 -0.13 -8.46
N ASP A 40 -5.93 1.14 -8.88
CA ASP A 40 -5.49 1.58 -10.20
C ASP A 40 -4.09 2.24 -10.11
N ALA A 41 -3.11 1.46 -9.66
CA ALA A 41 -1.74 1.93 -9.47
C ALA A 41 -1.10 2.46 -10.79
N LYS A 42 -1.50 1.91 -11.94
CA LYS A 42 -1.06 2.35 -13.26
C LYS A 42 -1.44 3.80 -13.54
N SER A 43 -2.59 4.25 -13.06
CA SER A 43 -3.02 5.65 -13.21
C SER A 43 -2.12 6.66 -12.51
N LEU A 44 -1.23 6.22 -11.61
CA LEU A 44 -0.26 7.08 -10.92
C LEU A 44 1.00 7.34 -11.75
N LEU A 45 1.28 6.50 -12.75
CA LEU A 45 2.47 6.63 -13.57
C LEU A 45 2.52 7.99 -14.27
N GLN A 46 3.67 8.64 -14.18
CA GLN A 46 3.96 9.94 -14.81
C GLN A 46 3.03 11.09 -14.39
N LYS A 47 2.21 10.90 -13.34
CA LYS A 47 1.39 11.98 -12.79
C LYS A 47 2.11 12.73 -11.68
N ALA A 48 1.79 14.01 -11.56
CA ALA A 48 2.22 14.81 -10.43
C ALA A 48 1.51 14.34 -9.16
N LEU A 49 2.23 13.67 -8.26
CA LEU A 49 1.67 13.15 -7.00
C LEU A 49 1.24 14.26 -6.02
N HIS A 50 1.65 15.50 -6.26
CA HIS A 50 1.13 16.66 -5.52
C HIS A 50 -0.26 17.12 -6.01
N SER A 51 -0.76 16.58 -7.11
CA SER A 51 -2.16 16.73 -7.49
C SER A 51 -2.96 15.74 -6.65
N GLY A 52 -4.10 16.13 -6.08
CA GLY A 52 -4.89 15.33 -5.10
C GLY A 52 -5.31 13.90 -5.52
N ILE A 53 -4.84 13.43 -6.68
CA ILE A 53 -4.77 12.03 -7.10
C ILE A 53 -4.05 11.17 -6.05
N ALA A 54 -2.96 11.63 -5.44
CA ALA A 54 -2.28 10.85 -4.41
C ALA A 54 -3.16 10.69 -3.16
N ASP A 55 -3.82 11.76 -2.73
CA ASP A 55 -4.78 11.73 -1.63
C ASP A 55 -5.94 10.78 -1.93
N ALA A 56 -6.57 10.91 -3.09
CA ALA A 56 -7.66 10.03 -3.51
C ALA A 56 -7.24 8.55 -3.58
N PHE A 57 -5.99 8.28 -3.99
CA PHE A 57 -5.44 6.92 -4.00
C PHE A 57 -5.25 6.38 -2.57
N ILE A 58 -4.72 7.19 -1.65
CA ILE A 58 -4.58 6.83 -0.23
C ILE A 58 -5.95 6.63 0.42
N GLU A 59 -6.92 7.50 0.13
CA GLU A 59 -8.30 7.35 0.60
C GLU A 59 -8.93 6.04 0.13
N LYS A 60 -8.75 5.69 -1.16
CA LYS A 60 -9.22 4.42 -1.71
C LYS A 60 -8.55 3.23 -1.02
N MET A 61 -7.23 3.31 -0.79
CA MET A 61 -6.50 2.27 -0.06
C MET A 61 -7.05 2.09 1.36
N LYS A 62 -7.31 3.17 2.10
CA LYS A 62 -7.89 3.10 3.46
C LYS A 62 -9.33 2.58 3.47
N LYS A 63 -10.12 2.86 2.43
CA LYS A 63 -11.47 2.32 2.26
C LYS A 63 -11.43 0.80 2.06
N ASP A 64 -10.54 0.32 1.20
CA ASP A 64 -10.42 -1.10 0.85
C ASP A 64 -9.70 -1.93 1.91
N LEU A 65 -8.79 -1.30 2.66
CA LEU A 65 -8.04 -1.90 3.76
C LEU A 65 -8.37 -1.20 5.09
N PRO A 66 -9.53 -1.51 5.73
CA PRO A 66 -9.97 -0.85 6.95
C PRO A 66 -8.98 -0.91 8.11
N ILE A 67 -8.03 -1.85 8.11
CA ILE A 67 -6.94 -1.91 9.09
C ILE A 67 -6.08 -0.63 9.09
N LEU A 68 -6.03 0.09 7.97
CA LEU A 68 -5.29 1.35 7.83
C LEU A 68 -6.13 2.56 8.27
N SER A 69 -7.40 2.39 8.63
CA SER A 69 -8.28 3.51 9.01
C SER A 69 -7.81 4.25 10.26
N VAL A 70 -7.17 3.54 11.19
CA VAL A 70 -6.60 4.09 12.42
C VAL A 70 -5.31 4.89 12.18
N ILE A 71 -4.71 4.75 10.99
CA ILE A 71 -3.49 5.45 10.62
C ILE A 71 -3.87 6.83 10.08
N PRO A 72 -3.40 7.93 10.68
CA PRO A 72 -3.63 9.27 10.16
C PRO A 72 -3.11 9.40 8.73
N GLN A 73 -3.78 10.20 7.89
CA GLN A 73 -3.42 10.31 6.47
C GLN A 73 -2.01 10.87 6.27
N GLU A 74 -1.60 11.81 7.13
CA GLU A 74 -0.26 12.39 7.15
C GLU A 74 0.86 11.37 7.43
N ASN A 75 0.52 10.20 7.98
CA ASN A 75 1.47 9.12 8.22
C ASN A 75 1.60 8.16 7.02
N ILE A 76 0.85 8.41 5.94
CA ILE A 76 0.92 7.63 4.70
C ILE A 76 1.40 8.56 3.59
N ALA A 77 2.54 8.22 2.99
CA ALA A 77 3.12 8.99 1.90
C ALA A 77 3.15 8.16 0.62
N LEU A 78 2.69 8.76 -0.48
CA LEU A 78 2.90 8.25 -1.84
C LEU A 78 3.92 9.14 -2.53
N TYR A 79 5.06 8.57 -2.92
CA TYR A 79 6.13 9.33 -3.55
C TYR A 79 6.79 8.55 -4.68
N SER A 80 7.58 9.26 -5.49
CA SER A 80 8.33 8.68 -6.59
C SER A 80 9.83 9.03 -6.50
N VAL A 81 10.66 8.11 -6.99
CA VAL A 81 12.11 8.27 -7.06
C VAL A 81 12.55 8.06 -8.51
N PRO A 82 13.18 9.07 -9.16
CA PRO A 82 13.77 8.89 -10.48
C PRO A 82 14.90 7.87 -10.46
N GLU A 83 14.90 6.94 -11.40
CA GLU A 83 15.94 5.93 -11.61
C GLU A 83 16.44 6.02 -13.07
N PRO A 84 17.73 6.33 -13.32
CA PRO A 84 18.26 6.42 -14.68
C PRO A 84 18.27 5.07 -15.42
N PRO A 85 18.24 5.04 -16.77
CA PRO A 85 18.27 6.19 -17.67
C PRO A 85 16.92 6.82 -18.01
N ASP A 86 15.78 6.19 -17.67
CA ASP A 86 14.43 6.77 -17.85
C ASP A 86 13.38 5.93 -17.10
N LYS A 87 13.47 5.87 -15.78
CA LYS A 87 12.52 5.13 -14.93
C LYS A 87 12.07 5.99 -13.76
N LEU A 88 10.88 5.70 -13.29
CA LEU A 88 10.30 6.30 -12.09
C LEU A 88 9.78 5.17 -11.22
N ARG A 89 10.35 5.02 -10.02
CA ARG A 89 9.90 4.03 -9.04
C ARG A 89 8.91 4.69 -8.09
N LEU A 90 7.77 4.05 -7.85
CA LEU A 90 6.70 4.55 -7.00
C LEU A 90 6.71 3.80 -5.68
N PHE A 91 6.45 4.51 -4.58
CA PHE A 91 6.50 3.93 -3.23
C PHE A 91 5.32 4.43 -2.37
N ILE A 92 4.79 3.52 -1.56
CA ILE A 92 3.92 3.83 -0.42
C ILE A 92 4.74 3.64 0.85
N ALA A 93 4.90 4.69 1.64
CA ALA A 93 5.47 4.60 2.97
C ALA A 93 4.40 4.84 4.02
N ILE A 94 4.39 3.99 5.03
CA ILE A 94 3.59 4.14 6.24
C ILE A 94 4.54 4.34 7.41
N ALA A 95 4.49 5.53 8.01
CA ALA A 95 5.44 5.97 9.03
C ALA A 95 5.54 4.94 10.18
N GLY A 96 6.74 4.40 10.39
CA GLY A 96 7.03 3.44 11.45
C GLY A 96 6.50 2.02 11.23
N ILE A 97 5.90 1.71 10.07
CA ILE A 97 5.34 0.38 9.78
C ILE A 97 6.08 -0.30 8.62
N THR A 98 5.98 0.24 7.40
CA THR A 98 6.53 -0.40 6.20
C THR A 98 6.64 0.58 5.04
N THR A 99 7.50 0.25 4.08
CA THR A 99 7.60 0.93 2.78
C THR A 99 7.47 -0.12 1.69
N ILE A 100 6.48 0.03 0.81
CA ILE A 100 6.20 -0.88 -0.30
C ILE A 100 6.50 -0.16 -1.61
N GLU A 101 7.25 -0.82 -2.49
CA GLU A 101 7.36 -0.41 -3.88
C GLU A 101 6.11 -0.81 -4.66
N ILE A 102 5.54 0.14 -5.40
CA ILE A 102 4.45 -0.12 -6.32
C ILE A 102 5.06 -0.60 -7.64
N ASN A 103 4.74 -1.85 -8.00
CA ASN A 103 5.02 -2.43 -9.32
C ASN A 103 3.69 -2.51 -10.10
N PRO A 104 3.30 -1.43 -10.80
CA PRO A 104 2.01 -1.35 -11.48
C PRO A 104 1.92 -2.24 -12.73
#